data_AF-A0A081DDA4-F1
#
_entry.id   AF-A0A081DDA4-F1
#
_cell.length_a   1.000
_cell.length_b   1.000
_cell.length_c   1.000
_cell.angle_alpha   90.00
_cell.angle_beta   90.00
_cell.angle_gamma   90.00
#
_symmetry.space_group_name_H-M   'P 1'
#
loop_
_entity.id
_entity.type
_entity.pdbx_description
1 polymer ?
#
loop_
_entity_poly.entity_id
_entity_poly.type
_entity_poly.pdbx_seq_one_letter_code
_entity_poly.pdbx_strand_id
1 'polypeptide(L)'
;MIVTKTREELEIMRRAALMVSKTLAMVAAEIKPGVTTLKLDTMAEEFIRDHGAIPGFKGLYDCPSTLLISPNEEVVHGIPKDVEIKDGDVLSVDCGAS
;
A
#
# COMPACT_ATOMS: atom_id res chain seq x y z
N MET A 1 -18.70 -13.60 -15.56
CA MET A 1 -19.81 -12.62 -15.56
C MET A 1 -19.28 -11.33 -14.94
N ILE A 2 -19.38 -10.19 -15.61
CA ILE A 2 -18.95 -8.91 -15.05
C ILE A 2 -20.12 -8.33 -14.25
N VAL A 3 -19.86 -7.91 -13.01
CA VAL A 3 -20.88 -7.31 -12.14
C VAL A 3 -20.91 -5.81 -12.35
N THR A 4 -22.01 -5.29 -12.88
CA THR A 4 -22.25 -3.84 -12.99
C THR A 4 -22.59 -3.27 -11.61
N LYS A 5 -21.96 -2.15 -11.26
CA LYS A 5 -22.11 -1.51 -9.94
C LYS A 5 -23.27 -0.52 -9.90
N THR A 6 -23.98 -0.46 -8.77
CA THR A 6 -24.93 0.62 -8.50
C THR A 6 -24.19 1.92 -8.20
N ARG A 7 -24.93 3.04 -8.20
CA ARG A 7 -24.35 4.35 -7.86
C ARG A 7 -23.78 4.37 -6.44
N GLU A 8 -24.45 3.72 -5.50
CA GLU A 8 -24.02 3.62 -4.12
C GLU A 8 -22.74 2.80 -3.99
N GLU A 9 -22.64 1.66 -4.69
CA GLU A 9 -21.41 0.86 -4.74
C GLU A 9 -20.25 1.65 -5.34
N LEU A 10 -20.50 2.43 -6.40
CA LEU A 10 -19.47 3.30 -7.01
C LEU A 10 -18.96 4.36 -6.04
N GLU A 11 -19.83 4.97 -5.22
CA GLU A 11 -19.40 5.94 -4.20
C GLU A 11 -18.61 5.29 -3.06
N ILE A 12 -18.90 4.03 -2.71
CA ILE A 12 -18.08 3.25 -1.76
C ILE A 12 -16.69 3.01 -2.38
N MET A 13 -16.63 2.51 -3.62
CA MET A 13 -15.37 2.27 -4.33
C MET A 13 -14.54 3.56 -4.47
N ARG A 14 -15.19 4.70 -4.75
CA ARG A 14 -14.51 6.01 -4.86
C ARG A 14 -13.83 6.41 -3.55
N ARG A 15 -14.49 6.20 -2.41
CA ARG A 15 -13.90 6.51 -1.09
C ARG A 15 -12.69 5.64 -0.79
N ALA A 16 -12.77 4.34 -1.04
CA ALA A 16 -11.65 3.43 -0.89
C ALA A 16 -10.49 3.80 -1.83
N ALA A 17 -10.76 4.09 -3.10
CA ALA A 17 -9.75 4.51 -4.08
C ALA A 17 -9.06 5.83 -3.69
N LEU A 18 -9.80 6.79 -3.13
CA LEU A 18 -9.22 8.02 -2.61
C LEU A 18 -8.32 7.77 -1.40
N MET A 19 -8.69 6.82 -0.53
CA MET A 19 -7.83 6.44 0.59
C MET A 19 -6.52 5.83 0.10
N VAL A 20 -6.59 4.85 -0.82
CA VAL A 20 -5.40 4.25 -1.47
C VAL A 20 -4.52 5.33 -2.11
N SER A 21 -5.11 6.24 -2.88
CA SER A 21 -4.36 7.30 -3.55
C SER A 21 -3.64 8.24 -2.57
N LYS A 22 -4.28 8.59 -1.45
CA LYS A 22 -3.66 9.41 -0.40
C LYS A 22 -2.51 8.67 0.29
N THR A 23 -2.70 7.39 0.61
CA THR A 23 -1.65 6.57 1.24
C THR A 23 -0.44 6.44 0.32
N LEU A 24 -0.64 6.14 -0.98
CA LEU A 24 0.45 6.07 -1.96
C LEU A 24 1.20 7.40 -2.10
N ALA A 25 0.48 8.53 -2.10
CA ALA A 25 1.11 9.85 -2.15
C ALA A 25 1.96 10.15 -0.90
N MET A 26 1.48 9.76 0.29
CA MET A 26 2.23 9.87 1.54
C MET A 26 3.49 9.00 1.50
N VAL A 27 3.37 7.74 1.12
CA VAL A 27 4.50 6.81 1.01
C VAL A 27 5.53 7.32 0.00
N ALA A 28 5.09 7.81 -1.16
CA ALA A 28 5.98 8.35 -2.19
C ALA A 28 6.83 9.52 -1.69
N ALA A 29 6.31 10.35 -0.78
CA ALA A 29 7.07 11.46 -0.19
C ALA A 29 8.18 11.00 0.78
N GLU A 30 8.10 9.77 1.27
CA GLU A 30 9.03 9.22 2.27
C GLU A 30 10.05 8.24 1.68
N ILE A 31 9.89 7.83 0.42
CA ILE A 31 10.86 6.99 -0.29
C ILE A 31 12.13 7.81 -0.54
N LYS A 32 13.21 7.43 0.14
CA LYS A 32 14.56 7.99 0.00
C LYS A 32 15.61 7.00 0.49
N PRO A 33 16.88 7.10 0.05
CA PRO A 33 17.94 6.24 0.54
C PRO A 33 18.04 6.24 2.06
N GLY A 34 18.27 5.07 2.66
CA GLY A 34 18.34 4.86 4.11
C GLY A 34 16.99 4.58 4.81
N VAL A 35 15.85 4.73 4.12
CA VAL A 35 14.55 4.28 4.67
C VAL A 35 14.36 2.80 4.37
N THR A 36 13.78 2.03 5.31
CA THR A 36 13.45 0.62 5.07
C THR A 36 12.02 0.46 4.53
N THR A 37 11.77 -0.56 3.71
CA THR A 37 10.41 -0.83 3.22
C THR A 37 9.47 -1.21 4.36
N LEU A 38 9.97 -1.83 5.43
CA LEU A 38 9.22 -2.07 6.67
C LEU A 38 8.77 -0.77 7.36
N LYS A 39 9.61 0.28 7.36
CA LYS A 39 9.21 1.59 7.88
C LYS A 39 8.07 2.19 7.07
N LEU A 40 8.14 2.10 5.74
CA LEU A 40 7.07 2.57 4.85
C LEU A 40 5.75 1.82 5.08
N ASP A 41 5.80 0.50 5.26
CA ASP A 41 4.65 -0.33 5.60
C ASP A 41 3.99 0.10 6.91
N THR A 42 4.80 0.35 7.95
CA THR A 42 4.32 0.84 9.25
C THR A 42 3.60 2.19 9.11
N MET A 43 4.21 3.14 8.37
CA MET A 43 3.63 4.46 8.15
C MET A 43 2.32 4.38 7.35
N ALA A 44 2.23 3.49 6.37
CA ALA A 44 1.00 3.28 5.62
C ALA A 44 -0.11 2.69 6.48
N GLU A 45 0.21 1.74 7.36
CA GLU A 45 -0.78 1.18 8.29
C GLU A 45 -1.32 2.23 9.25
N GLU A 46 -0.44 3.01 9.87
CA GLU A 46 -0.83 4.13 10.75
C GLU A 46 -1.72 5.11 9.98
N PHE A 47 -1.29 5.55 8.80
CA PHE A 47 -2.03 6.51 7.99
C PHE A 47 -3.42 6.00 7.58
N ILE A 48 -3.55 4.75 7.14
CA ILE A 48 -4.84 4.15 6.80
C ILE A 48 -5.76 4.11 8.02
N ARG A 49 -5.25 3.66 9.17
CA ARG A 49 -6.04 3.52 10.40
C ARG A 49 -6.46 4.87 10.97
N ASP A 50 -5.60 5.88 10.92
CA ASP A 50 -5.90 7.24 11.39
C ASP A 50 -7.01 7.91 10.57
N HIS A 51 -7.22 7.47 9.33
CA HIS A 51 -8.32 7.91 8.48
C HIS A 51 -9.59 7.06 8.62
N GLY A 52 -9.63 6.14 9.59
CA GLY A 52 -10.76 5.26 9.87
C GLY A 52 -10.96 4.15 8.83
N ALA A 53 -9.95 3.87 8.00
CA ALA A 53 -9.96 2.80 7.01
C ALA A 53 -9.18 1.57 7.52
N ILE A 54 -9.29 0.47 6.79
CA ILE A 54 -8.63 -0.81 7.12
C ILE A 54 -7.64 -1.18 6.01
N PRO A 55 -6.41 -1.63 6.34
CA PRO A 55 -5.48 -2.19 5.36
C PRO A 55 -6.10 -3.33 4.56
N GLY A 56 -6.08 -3.23 3.23
CA GLY A 56 -6.74 -4.21 2.36
C GLY A 56 -5.99 -5.54 2.20
N PHE A 57 -4.67 -5.54 2.43
CA PHE A 57 -3.84 -6.73 2.26
C PHE A 57 -3.55 -7.45 3.58
N LYS A 58 -3.35 -6.72 4.67
CA LYS A 58 -2.98 -7.31 5.95
C LYS A 58 -4.08 -8.26 6.46
N GLY A 59 -3.75 -9.54 6.55
CA GLY A 59 -4.68 -10.62 6.93
C GLY A 59 -5.42 -11.26 5.75
N LEU A 60 -5.32 -10.71 4.53
CA LEU A 60 -5.85 -11.35 3.32
C LEU A 60 -4.94 -12.50 2.92
N TYR A 61 -5.46 -13.74 2.92
CA TYR A 61 -4.69 -14.95 2.62
C TYR A 61 -3.39 -15.06 3.45
N ASP A 62 -3.47 -14.71 4.74
CA ASP A 62 -2.33 -14.67 5.67
C ASP A 62 -1.22 -13.68 5.30
N CYS A 63 -1.47 -12.73 4.40
CA CYS A 63 -0.53 -11.66 4.08
C CYS A 63 -0.21 -10.85 5.35
N PRO A 64 1.08 -10.70 5.72
CA PRO A 64 1.45 -10.12 7.02
C PRO A 64 1.47 -8.58 7.01
N SER A 65 1.40 -7.95 5.84
CA SER A 65 1.77 -6.55 5.64
C SER A 65 0.63 -5.71 5.07
N THR A 66 0.71 -4.41 5.29
CA THR A 66 -0.25 -3.42 4.76
C THR A 66 0.05 -3.08 3.30
N LEU A 67 1.33 -2.91 2.98
CA LEU A 67 1.87 -2.70 1.65
C LEU A 67 2.55 -3.97 1.15
N LEU A 68 2.59 -4.11 -0.18
CA LEU A 68 3.51 -5.00 -0.85
C LEU A 68 4.48 -4.15 -1.68
N ILE A 69 5.76 -4.25 -1.38
CA ILE A 69 6.82 -3.43 -1.99
C ILE A 69 7.82 -4.37 -2.64
N SER A 70 7.97 -4.28 -3.96
CA SER A 70 8.84 -5.18 -4.74
C SER A 70 10.00 -4.36 -5.34
N PRO A 71 11.21 -4.44 -4.76
CA PRO A 71 12.41 -3.79 -5.28
C PRO A 71 12.98 -4.52 -6.50
N ASN A 72 13.45 -3.74 -7.48
CA ASN A 72 14.32 -4.18 -8.57
C ASN A 72 13.80 -5.41 -9.34
N GLU A 73 14.38 -6.60 -9.11
CA GLU A 73 14.00 -7.85 -9.76
C GLU A 73 12.73 -8.51 -9.18
N GLU A 74 12.26 -8.07 -8.01
CA GLU A 74 11.04 -8.60 -7.41
C GLU A 74 9.82 -8.16 -8.24
N VAL A 75 9.09 -9.14 -8.78
CA VAL A 75 8.05 -8.89 -9.78
C VAL A 75 6.81 -8.24 -9.17
N VAL A 76 6.21 -8.89 -8.16
CA VAL A 76 5.03 -8.43 -7.41
C VAL A 76 5.04 -9.08 -6.03
N HIS A 77 4.21 -8.57 -5.12
CA HIS A 77 3.99 -9.12 -3.79
C HIS A 77 5.23 -9.21 -2.90
N GLY A 78 6.22 -8.34 -3.11
CA GLY A 78 7.36 -8.23 -2.20
C GLY A 78 6.91 -7.88 -0.78
N ILE A 79 7.28 -8.71 0.19
CA ILE A 79 6.99 -8.44 1.61
C ILE A 79 7.97 -7.37 2.09
N PRO A 80 7.51 -6.29 2.76
CA PRO A 80 8.37 -5.28 3.37
C PRO A 80 9.46 -5.88 4.26
N LYS A 81 10.69 -5.36 4.16
CA LYS A 81 11.90 -5.86 4.82
C LYS A 81 12.56 -4.74 5.61
N ASP A 82 13.26 -5.11 6.67
CA ASP A 82 14.13 -4.20 7.43
C ASP A 82 15.50 -4.05 6.75
N VAL A 83 15.47 -3.67 5.47
CA VAL A 83 16.64 -3.42 4.63
C VAL A 83 16.48 -2.03 4.03
N GLU A 84 17.52 -1.22 4.16
CA GLU A 84 17.53 0.15 3.64
C GLU A 84 17.44 0.18 2.12
N ILE A 85 16.56 1.03 1.61
CA ILE A 85 16.49 1.43 0.20
C ILE A 85 17.79 2.14 -0.14
N LYS A 86 18.36 1.84 -1.31
CA LYS A 86 19.59 2.44 -1.81
C LYS A 86 19.28 3.43 -2.93
N ASP A 87 20.19 4.37 -3.13
CA ASP A 87 20.13 5.24 -4.29
C ASP A 87 20.21 4.41 -5.58
N GLY A 88 19.32 4.68 -6.53
CA GLY A 88 19.18 3.92 -7.77
C GLY A 88 18.25 2.69 -7.71
N ASP A 89 17.77 2.28 -6.53
CA ASP A 89 16.75 1.24 -6.44
C ASP A 89 15.43 1.69 -7.09
N VAL A 90 14.79 0.78 -7.81
CA VAL A 90 13.45 0.99 -8.37
C VAL A 90 12.46 0.15 -7.57
N LEU A 91 11.43 0.79 -7.03
CA LEU A 91 10.43 0.13 -6.20
C LEU A 91 9.06 0.18 -6.87
N SER A 92 8.39 -0.98 -6.93
CA SER A 92 6.93 -1.00 -7.04
C SER A 92 6.32 -0.96 -5.65
N VAL A 93 5.25 -0.18 -5.47
CA VAL A 93 4.50 -0.07 -4.21
C VAL A 93 3.04 -0.36 -4.51
N ASP A 94 2.52 -1.41 -3.89
CA ASP A 94 1.11 -1.80 -3.96
C ASP A 94 0.43 -1.55 -2.60
N CYS A 95 -0.79 -1.03 -2.67
CA CYS A 95 -1.58 -0.61 -1.50
C CYS A 95 -3.06 -0.93 -1.71
N GLY A 96 -3.68 -1.57 -0.71
CA GLY A 96 -5.12 -1.76 -0.62
C GLY A 96 -5.68 -1.07 0.62
N ALA A 97 -6.88 -0.51 0.52
CA ALA A 97 -7.62 0.02 1.66
C ALA A 97 -9.14 -0.15 1.47
N SER A 98 -9.88 -0.29 2.58
CA SER A 98 -11.34 -0.42 2.62
C SER A 98 -11.98 0.40 3.73
#